data_AF-B6QQJ5-F1
#
_entry.id   AF-B6QQJ5-F1
#
_cell.length_a   1.000
_cell.length_b   1.000
_cell.length_c   1.000
_cell.angle_alpha   90.00
_cell.angle_beta   90.00
_cell.angle_gamma   90.00
#
_symmetry.space_group_name_H-M   'P 1'
#
loop_
_entity.id
_entity.type
_entity.pdbx_description
1 polymer ?
#
loop_
_entity_poly.entity_id
_entity_poly.type
_entity_poly.pdbx_seq_one_letter_code
_entity_poly.pdbx_strand_id
1 'polypeptide(L)'
;MSINSPANSFLSAPTTAASVLTPASTISSSIRTLSNDPSTTTRPRTTTASGYTFPEVYDWPAFFTLQPNAQTRQAQMRRWANLVSDWCRYHRTFRLSLTEAVESPLFCNAKMRKRVALQEAREIVDWMVMPQEDGGGGRRAEWVPAATAGGGSEKTIAWIWWRRPEEWAKLIADWVEETAQKNTVLTVYELIHGEATTSQEFHGMDSDVMLKSLNVLVKSGKAQVFGNDDEKGVKFF
;
A
#
# COMPACT_ATOMS: atom_id res chain seq x y z
N MET A 1 -80.39 -10.07 -10.16
CA MET A 1 -79.48 -9.54 -11.19
C MET A 1 -78.08 -9.59 -10.59
N SER A 2 -77.04 -10.26 -11.05
CA SER A 2 -76.73 -11.13 -12.19
C SER A 2 -75.30 -11.63 -11.89
N ILE A 3 -75.12 -12.92 -11.57
CA ILE A 3 -74.29 -13.96 -12.24
C ILE A 3 -72.73 -13.84 -12.20
N ASN A 4 -72.13 -14.78 -11.45
CA ASN A 4 -71.09 -15.77 -11.80
C ASN A 4 -69.97 -15.43 -12.82
N SER A 5 -68.70 -15.55 -12.39
CA SER A 5 -67.77 -16.66 -12.75
C SER A 5 -66.27 -16.27 -12.66
N PRO A 6 -65.37 -17.20 -12.27
CA PRO A 6 -63.91 -17.10 -12.40
C PRO A 6 -63.39 -17.84 -13.65
N ALA A 7 -62.12 -17.64 -14.03
CA ALA A 7 -61.45 -18.51 -15.01
C ALA A 7 -59.95 -18.67 -14.71
N ASN A 8 -59.61 -19.85 -14.17
CA ASN A 8 -58.31 -20.49 -14.33
C ASN A 8 -58.29 -21.17 -15.71
N SER A 9 -57.17 -21.13 -16.43
CA SER A 9 -56.92 -22.05 -17.54
C SER A 9 -55.44 -22.41 -17.62
N PHE A 10 -55.15 -23.63 -17.16
CA PHE A 10 -54.04 -24.46 -17.60
C PHE A 10 -54.42 -25.10 -18.93
N LEU A 11 -53.52 -25.13 -19.90
CA LEU A 11 -53.55 -26.11 -20.99
C LEU A 11 -52.12 -26.46 -21.45
N SER A 12 -51.83 -27.75 -21.36
CA SER A 12 -50.64 -28.47 -21.83
C SER A 12 -50.60 -28.59 -23.35
N ALA A 13 -49.41 -28.88 -23.91
CA ALA A 13 -49.25 -29.45 -25.25
C ALA A 13 -48.15 -30.54 -25.26
N PRO A 14 -48.20 -31.53 -26.19
CA PRO A 14 -47.50 -32.81 -26.07
C PRO A 14 -46.32 -33.03 -27.05
N THR A 15 -45.49 -34.01 -26.67
CA THR A 15 -44.55 -34.91 -27.37
C THR A 15 -44.43 -34.86 -28.91
N THR A 16 -43.19 -34.94 -29.44
CA THR A 16 -42.73 -35.97 -30.43
C THR A 16 -41.19 -36.01 -30.51
N ALA A 17 -40.64 -37.22 -30.52
CA ALA A 17 -39.21 -37.55 -30.62
C ALA A 17 -38.76 -37.73 -32.08
N ALA A 18 -37.47 -37.48 -32.37
CA ALA A 18 -36.77 -38.07 -33.49
C ALA A 18 -35.24 -38.11 -33.23
N SER A 19 -34.68 -39.33 -33.28
CA SER A 19 -33.25 -39.65 -33.23
C SER A 19 -32.66 -39.61 -34.64
N VAL A 20 -31.46 -39.03 -34.85
CA VAL A 20 -30.59 -39.39 -35.98
C VAL A 20 -29.09 -39.27 -35.61
N LEU A 21 -28.48 -40.45 -35.54
CA LEU A 21 -27.13 -40.93 -35.86
C LEU A 21 -25.96 -39.96 -36.18
N THR A 22 -24.80 -40.29 -35.59
CA THR A 22 -23.43 -39.95 -35.99
C THR A 22 -23.01 -40.59 -37.33
N PRO A 23 -21.93 -40.11 -37.97
CA PRO A 23 -20.72 -40.94 -37.98
C PRO A 23 -19.39 -40.16 -37.88
N ALA A 24 -18.36 -40.92 -37.50
CA ALA A 24 -16.98 -40.52 -37.30
C ALA A 24 -16.22 -40.20 -38.62
N SER A 25 -15.15 -39.42 -38.51
CA SER A 25 -13.98 -39.50 -39.41
C SER A 25 -12.71 -39.02 -38.69
N THR A 26 -11.62 -39.67 -39.06
CA THR A 26 -10.38 -39.89 -38.30
C THR A 26 -9.20 -39.16 -38.98
N ILE A 27 -8.08 -38.98 -38.22
CA ILE A 27 -6.68 -38.73 -38.67
C ILE A 27 -6.44 -37.25 -39.09
N SER A 28 -5.39 -36.50 -38.70
CA SER A 28 -3.98 -36.81 -38.49
C SER A 28 -3.27 -35.79 -37.60
N SER A 29 -2.23 -36.25 -36.94
CA SER A 29 -1.28 -35.57 -36.06
C SER A 29 -0.37 -34.57 -36.79
N SER A 30 -0.02 -33.48 -36.08
CA SER A 30 1.26 -32.78 -36.24
C SER A 30 1.57 -32.03 -34.93
N ILE A 31 2.32 -32.69 -34.06
CA ILE A 31 2.92 -32.09 -32.87
C ILE A 31 3.98 -31.11 -33.37
N ARG A 32 3.71 -29.80 -33.24
CA ARG A 32 4.78 -28.79 -33.21
C ARG A 32 5.22 -28.64 -31.76
N THR A 33 6.38 -29.18 -31.47
CA THR A 33 7.15 -28.91 -30.26
C THR A 33 7.54 -27.43 -30.28
N LEU A 34 6.69 -26.55 -29.75
CA LEU A 34 7.09 -25.21 -29.37
C LEU A 34 7.63 -25.29 -27.95
N SER A 35 8.96 -25.31 -27.88
CA SER A 35 9.76 -25.03 -26.69
C SER A 35 9.12 -23.91 -25.88
N ASN A 36 8.60 -24.28 -24.71
CA ASN A 36 8.06 -23.38 -23.71
C ASN A 36 9.23 -22.68 -23.01
N ASP A 37 9.76 -21.66 -23.67
CA ASP A 37 10.65 -20.68 -23.05
C ASP A 37 9.75 -19.62 -22.37
N PRO A 38 9.73 -19.48 -21.04
CA PRO A 38 9.03 -18.40 -20.37
C PRO A 38 9.83 -17.09 -20.55
N SER A 39 10.01 -16.67 -21.79
CA SER A 39 10.41 -15.32 -22.14
C SER A 39 9.23 -14.41 -21.81
N THR A 40 9.16 -14.01 -20.54
CA THR A 40 8.32 -12.91 -20.05
C THR A 40 8.59 -11.72 -20.97
N THR A 41 7.66 -11.43 -21.87
CA THR A 41 7.68 -10.23 -22.70
C THR A 41 7.58 -9.05 -21.74
N THR A 42 8.72 -8.59 -21.27
CA THR A 42 8.81 -7.53 -20.26
C THR A 42 8.46 -6.25 -20.97
N ARG A 43 7.21 -5.79 -20.80
CA ARG A 43 6.81 -4.46 -21.25
C ARG A 43 7.78 -3.45 -20.62
N PRO A 44 8.26 -2.43 -21.36
CA PRO A 44 9.15 -1.43 -20.81
C PRO A 44 8.44 -0.69 -19.67
N ARG A 45 8.90 -0.93 -18.43
CA ARG A 45 8.41 -0.27 -17.22
C ARG A 45 8.80 1.20 -17.24
N THR A 46 7.92 2.05 -16.74
CA THR A 46 8.26 3.47 -16.54
C THR A 46 9.27 3.59 -15.40
N THR A 47 10.39 4.26 -15.66
CA THR A 47 11.47 4.53 -14.70
C THR A 47 11.67 6.03 -14.59
N THR A 48 11.84 6.55 -13.38
CA THR A 48 12.13 7.97 -13.15
C THR A 48 13.59 8.30 -13.43
N ALA A 49 13.89 9.58 -13.61
CA ALA A 49 15.28 10.06 -13.66
C ALA A 49 16.07 9.75 -12.36
N SER A 50 15.37 9.59 -11.23
CA SER A 50 15.96 9.18 -9.95
C SER A 50 16.29 7.68 -9.87
N GLY A 51 15.97 6.88 -10.88
CA GLY A 51 16.24 5.43 -10.94
C GLY A 51 15.14 4.53 -10.40
N TYR A 52 14.06 5.09 -9.86
CA TYR A 52 12.92 4.31 -9.37
C TYR A 52 12.14 3.70 -10.54
N THR A 53 11.91 2.39 -10.50
CA THR A 53 11.14 1.68 -11.52
C THR A 53 9.74 1.39 -11.02
N PHE A 54 8.72 1.89 -11.72
CA PHE A 54 7.33 1.69 -11.37
C PHE A 54 6.86 0.24 -11.64
N PRO A 55 5.90 -0.28 -10.86
CA PRO A 55 5.23 -1.54 -11.16
C PRO A 55 4.44 -1.49 -12.47
N GLU A 56 4.19 -2.63 -13.09
CA GLU A 56 3.50 -2.72 -14.39
C GLU A 56 2.10 -2.09 -14.38
N VAL A 57 1.42 -2.11 -13.23
CA VAL A 57 0.08 -1.52 -13.09
C VAL A 57 0.09 0.02 -13.26
N TYR A 58 1.24 0.67 -13.06
CA TYR A 58 1.38 2.11 -13.25
C TYR A 58 1.25 2.53 -14.72
N ASP A 59 1.50 1.63 -15.68
CA ASP A 59 1.30 1.92 -17.11
C ASP A 59 -0.09 1.45 -17.61
N TRP A 60 -1.04 1.22 -16.69
CA TRP A 60 -2.40 0.81 -17.02
C TRP A 60 -3.40 1.96 -16.83
N PRO A 61 -4.14 2.41 -17.86
CA PRO A 61 -4.94 3.64 -17.78
C PRO A 61 -6.03 3.60 -16.70
N ALA A 62 -6.65 2.44 -16.51
CA ALA A 62 -7.72 2.25 -15.53
C ALA A 62 -7.22 2.35 -14.09
N PHE A 63 -5.91 2.25 -13.84
CA PHE A 63 -5.34 2.42 -12.51
C PHE A 63 -5.49 3.85 -11.97
N PHE A 64 -5.47 4.86 -12.86
CA PHE A 64 -5.65 6.28 -12.56
C PHE A 64 -7.11 6.74 -12.59
N THR A 65 -8.07 5.82 -12.68
CA THR A 65 -9.49 6.15 -12.71
C THR A 65 -10.19 5.33 -11.65
N LEU A 66 -10.91 5.99 -10.74
CA LEU A 66 -11.58 5.31 -9.64
C LEU A 66 -12.56 4.24 -10.16
N GLN A 67 -12.39 3.01 -9.71
CA GLN A 67 -13.21 1.90 -10.19
C GLN A 67 -14.63 1.96 -9.60
N PRO A 68 -15.69 1.76 -10.42
CA PRO A 68 -17.07 1.80 -9.94
C PRO A 68 -17.42 0.60 -9.05
N ASN A 69 -16.88 -0.58 -9.37
CA ASN A 69 -17.09 -1.80 -8.58
C ASN A 69 -16.27 -1.76 -7.28
N ALA A 70 -16.92 -2.03 -6.14
CA ALA A 70 -16.31 -1.98 -4.82
C ALA A 70 -15.12 -2.94 -4.64
N GLN A 71 -15.23 -4.19 -5.13
CA GLN A 71 -14.15 -5.18 -5.03
C GLN A 71 -12.95 -4.78 -5.90
N THR A 72 -13.20 -4.30 -7.11
CA THR A 72 -12.15 -3.80 -8.01
C THR A 72 -11.49 -2.55 -7.43
N ARG A 73 -12.28 -1.64 -6.83
CA ARG A 73 -11.79 -0.45 -6.14
C ARG A 73 -10.91 -0.82 -4.95
N GLN A 74 -11.29 -1.80 -4.14
CA GLN A 74 -10.46 -2.26 -3.03
C GLN A 74 -9.11 -2.80 -3.52
N ALA A 75 -9.11 -3.58 -4.60
CA ALA A 75 -7.88 -4.07 -5.22
C ALA A 75 -7.05 -2.93 -5.84
N GLN A 76 -7.68 -1.89 -6.37
CA GLN A 76 -7.02 -0.66 -6.83
C GLN A 76 -6.36 0.08 -5.66
N MET A 77 -7.10 0.33 -4.57
CA MET A 77 -6.59 1.02 -3.38
C MET A 77 -5.41 0.28 -2.75
N ARG A 78 -5.45 -1.05 -2.68
CA ARG A 78 -4.32 -1.86 -2.23
C ARG A 78 -3.08 -1.67 -3.10
N ARG A 79 -3.23 -1.60 -4.42
CA ARG A 79 -2.12 -1.35 -5.34
C ARG A 79 -1.56 0.07 -5.20
N TRP A 80 -2.43 1.06 -5.00
CA TRP A 80 -1.99 2.41 -4.67
C TRP A 80 -1.23 2.47 -3.35
N ALA A 81 -1.72 1.83 -2.29
CA ALA A 81 -1.06 1.80 -1.00
C ALA A 81 0.34 1.16 -1.07
N ASN A 82 0.49 0.07 -1.82
CA ASN A 82 1.80 -0.55 -2.06
C ASN A 82 2.72 0.39 -2.84
N LEU A 83 2.22 0.99 -3.93
CA LEU A 83 3.01 1.91 -4.75
C LEU A 83 3.49 3.13 -3.95
N VAL A 84 2.60 3.75 -3.16
CA VAL A 84 2.94 4.89 -2.30
C VAL A 84 3.98 4.49 -1.25
N SER A 85 3.84 3.30 -0.65
CA SER A 85 4.79 2.79 0.34
C SER A 85 6.17 2.54 -0.29
N ASP A 86 6.21 1.90 -1.45
CA ASP A 86 7.46 1.57 -2.17
C ASP A 86 8.17 2.85 -2.66
N TRP A 87 7.41 3.82 -3.15
CA TRP A 87 7.93 5.13 -3.53
C TRP A 87 8.56 5.87 -2.34
N CYS A 88 7.85 5.91 -1.20
CA CYS A 88 8.33 6.52 0.03
C CYS A 88 9.58 5.80 0.58
N ARG A 89 9.60 4.47 0.50
CA ARG A 89 10.75 3.64 0.87
C ARG A 89 11.97 3.95 0.01
N TYR A 90 11.80 4.05 -1.31
CA TYR A 90 12.90 4.35 -2.24
C TYR A 90 13.53 5.71 -1.96
N HIS A 91 12.71 6.74 -1.75
CA HIS A 91 13.16 8.09 -1.44
C HIS A 91 13.47 8.30 0.05
N ARG A 92 13.41 7.23 0.87
CA ARG A 92 13.59 7.24 2.34
C ARG A 92 12.79 8.36 3.03
N THR A 93 11.61 8.67 2.51
CA THR A 93 10.77 9.74 3.01
C THR A 93 9.60 9.13 3.77
N PHE A 94 9.29 9.68 4.94
CA PHE A 94 8.17 9.23 5.76
C PHE A 94 7.01 10.24 5.78
N ARG A 95 7.24 11.49 5.38
CA ARG A 95 6.21 12.53 5.24
C ARG A 95 5.85 12.72 3.78
N LEU A 96 4.57 12.59 3.45
CA LEU A 96 4.05 12.83 2.11
C LEU A 96 3.14 14.07 2.16
N SER A 97 3.57 15.14 1.47
CA SER A 97 2.72 16.29 1.16
C SER A 97 1.89 15.97 -0.07
N LEU A 98 0.57 15.95 0.05
CA LEU A 98 -0.31 15.62 -1.07
C LEU A 98 -0.24 16.65 -2.21
N THR A 99 -0.04 17.94 -1.88
CA THR A 99 0.07 19.01 -2.87
C THR A 99 1.30 18.81 -3.76
N GLU A 100 2.43 18.39 -3.19
CA GLU A 100 3.64 18.07 -3.94
C GLU A 100 3.52 16.71 -4.64
N ALA A 101 2.88 15.74 -3.99
CA ALA A 101 2.74 14.40 -4.52
C ALA A 101 1.91 14.34 -5.81
N VAL A 102 0.88 15.20 -5.96
CA VAL A 102 0.05 15.25 -7.18
C VAL A 102 0.80 15.82 -8.39
N GLU A 103 1.82 16.64 -8.15
CA GLU A 103 2.72 17.17 -9.19
C GLU A 103 3.89 16.22 -9.48
N SER A 104 4.20 15.33 -8.53
CA SER A 104 5.24 14.31 -8.61
C SER A 104 4.85 13.14 -9.54
N PRO A 105 5.85 12.42 -10.11
CA PRO A 105 5.62 11.17 -10.83
C PRO A 105 4.84 10.10 -10.05
N LEU A 106 4.74 10.21 -8.72
CA LEU A 106 3.95 9.28 -7.90
C LEU A 106 2.48 9.23 -8.35
N PHE A 107 1.84 10.40 -8.54
CA PHE A 107 0.43 10.51 -8.92
C PHE A 107 0.23 11.02 -10.36
N CYS A 108 1.29 11.43 -11.05
CA CYS A 108 1.24 11.91 -12.42
C CYS A 108 2.08 11.03 -13.37
N ASN A 109 1.42 10.29 -14.26
CA ASN A 109 2.08 9.58 -15.35
C ASN A 109 2.09 10.44 -16.61
N ALA A 110 3.22 11.11 -16.86
CA ALA A 110 3.42 11.98 -18.02
C ALA A 110 3.32 11.25 -19.37
N LYS A 111 3.78 9.99 -19.45
CA LYS A 111 3.77 9.16 -20.68
C LYS A 111 2.35 8.91 -21.18
N MET A 112 1.42 8.73 -20.26
CA MET A 112 0.01 8.43 -20.57
C MET A 112 -0.91 9.64 -20.40
N ARG A 113 -0.36 10.79 -19.97
CA ARG A 113 -1.10 12.02 -19.64
C ARG A 113 -2.25 11.75 -18.67
N LYS A 114 -1.99 10.90 -17.67
CA LYS A 114 -2.94 10.54 -16.61
C LYS A 114 -2.41 11.04 -15.27
N ARG A 115 -3.29 11.61 -14.46
CA ARG A 115 -2.97 12.09 -13.11
C ARG A 115 -4.11 11.76 -12.16
N VAL A 116 -3.76 11.50 -10.91
CA VAL A 116 -4.73 11.38 -9.80
C VAL A 116 -5.07 12.77 -9.30
N ALA A 117 -6.35 13.07 -9.09
CA ALA A 117 -6.75 14.35 -8.52
C ALA A 117 -6.42 14.41 -7.02
N LEU A 118 -6.27 15.61 -6.46
CA LEU A 118 -5.96 15.78 -5.03
C LEU A 118 -6.99 15.10 -4.12
N GLN A 119 -8.27 15.15 -4.49
CA GLN A 119 -9.34 14.47 -3.75
C GLN A 119 -9.16 12.95 -3.75
N GLU A 120 -8.86 12.35 -4.90
CA GLU A 120 -8.61 10.90 -5.01
C GLU A 120 -7.34 10.50 -4.26
N ALA A 121 -6.30 11.34 -4.27
CA ALA A 121 -5.09 11.12 -3.48
C ALA A 121 -5.39 11.14 -1.96
N ARG A 122 -6.28 12.04 -1.50
CA ARG A 122 -6.80 12.03 -0.12
C ARG A 122 -7.53 10.73 0.19
N GLU A 123 -8.40 10.26 -0.70
CA GLU A 123 -9.11 8.98 -0.52
C GLU A 123 -8.17 7.78 -0.41
N ILE A 124 -7.09 7.75 -1.22
CA ILE A 124 -6.06 6.71 -1.13
C ILE A 124 -5.40 6.73 0.25
N VAL A 125 -4.99 7.90 0.74
CA VAL A 125 -4.33 8.03 2.05
C VAL A 125 -5.31 7.76 3.19
N ASP A 126 -6.56 8.25 3.13
CA ASP A 126 -7.60 7.92 4.11
C ASP A 126 -7.84 6.40 4.17
N TRP A 127 -7.86 5.72 3.02
CA TRP A 127 -7.94 4.26 2.99
C TRP A 127 -6.70 3.61 3.63
N MET A 128 -5.50 4.15 3.43
CA MET A 128 -4.28 3.66 4.09
C MET A 128 -4.27 3.84 5.61
N VAL A 129 -4.90 4.90 6.12
CA VAL A 129 -5.03 5.19 7.56
C VAL A 129 -5.97 4.19 8.23
N MET A 130 -7.04 3.77 7.54
CA MET A 130 -8.01 2.82 8.08
C MET A 130 -7.34 1.48 8.46
N PRO A 131 -7.78 0.84 9.57
CA PRO A 131 -7.28 -0.46 9.95
C PRO A 131 -7.73 -1.53 8.95
N GLN A 132 -7.02 -2.65 8.96
CA GLN A 132 -7.28 -3.73 8.02
C GLN A 132 -8.60 -4.45 8.33
N GLU A 133 -9.01 -4.46 9.60
CA GLU A 133 -10.29 -5.02 10.07
C GLU A 133 -11.51 -4.30 9.47
N ASP A 134 -11.41 -2.98 9.26
CA ASP A 134 -12.44 -2.17 8.59
C ASP A 134 -12.32 -2.21 7.05
N GLY A 135 -11.51 -3.13 6.51
CA GLY A 135 -11.28 -3.25 5.07
C GLY A 135 -10.32 -2.21 4.47
N GLY A 136 -9.60 -1.47 5.32
CA GLY A 136 -8.60 -0.46 4.97
C GLY A 136 -7.20 -1.01 4.69
N GLY A 137 -6.25 -0.08 4.56
CA GLY A 137 -4.84 -0.35 4.26
C GLY A 137 -4.01 -0.80 5.47
N GLY A 138 -4.61 -0.92 6.65
CA GLY A 138 -3.95 -1.44 7.84
C GLY A 138 -3.09 -0.41 8.56
N ARG A 139 -3.59 0.81 8.76
CA ARG A 139 -2.85 1.88 9.49
C ARG A 139 -1.45 2.10 8.93
N ARG A 140 -1.32 2.05 7.60
CA ARG A 140 -0.07 2.30 6.86
C ARG A 140 0.17 3.79 6.63
N ALA A 141 -0.75 4.63 7.04
CA ALA A 141 -0.58 6.08 7.06
C ALA A 141 -1.17 6.68 8.34
N GLU A 142 -0.71 7.86 8.69
CA GLU A 142 -1.23 8.67 9.80
C GLU A 142 -1.26 10.14 9.37
N TRP A 143 -2.43 10.78 9.40
CA TRP A 143 -2.51 12.20 9.07
C TRP A 143 -1.79 13.06 10.09
N VAL A 144 -0.98 14.00 9.62
CA VAL A 144 -0.41 15.02 10.49
C VAL A 144 -1.52 15.99 10.89
N PRO A 145 -1.70 16.29 12.19
CA PRO A 145 -2.68 17.27 12.62
C PRO A 145 -2.49 18.62 11.93
N ALA A 146 -3.57 19.28 11.51
CA ALA A 146 -3.51 20.56 10.82
C ALA A 146 -2.72 21.63 11.61
N ALA A 147 -2.78 21.57 12.95
CA ALA A 147 -2.03 22.47 13.83
C ALA A 147 -0.50 22.37 13.66
N THR A 148 0.04 21.18 13.36
CA THR A 148 1.46 20.95 13.12
C THR A 148 1.85 20.97 11.64
N ALA A 149 0.87 20.89 10.73
CA ALA A 149 1.09 20.94 9.28
C ALA A 149 1.17 22.37 8.71
N GLY A 150 1.05 23.42 9.53
CA GLY A 150 1.25 24.82 9.12
C GLY A 150 0.23 25.37 8.11
N GLY A 151 -0.89 24.67 7.91
CA GLY A 151 -1.93 25.01 6.93
C GLY A 151 -3.33 24.72 7.48
N GLY A 152 -4.36 25.29 6.84
CA GLY A 152 -5.76 25.28 7.30
C GLY A 152 -6.39 23.90 7.55
N SER A 153 -7.69 23.86 7.82
CA SER A 153 -8.45 22.67 8.30
C SER A 153 -8.40 21.41 7.40
N GLU A 154 -7.70 21.44 6.27
CA GLU A 154 -7.60 20.34 5.33
C GLU A 154 -6.38 19.44 5.60
N LYS A 155 -6.60 18.13 5.48
CA LYS A 155 -5.56 17.11 5.55
C LYS A 155 -4.67 17.17 4.31
N THR A 156 -3.47 17.73 4.44
CA THR A 156 -2.53 17.89 3.33
C THR A 156 -1.25 17.07 3.49
N ILE A 157 -0.83 16.78 4.73
CA ILE A 157 0.41 16.06 5.02
C ILE A 157 0.09 14.79 5.80
N ALA A 158 0.61 13.66 5.35
CA ALA A 158 0.48 12.37 6.03
C ALA A 158 1.85 11.73 6.26
N TRP A 159 1.98 11.04 7.40
CA TRP A 159 3.01 10.03 7.59
C TRP A 159 2.67 8.78 6.79
N ILE A 160 3.65 8.21 6.10
CA ILE A 160 3.55 6.96 5.34
C ILE A 160 4.47 5.93 5.98
N TRP A 161 3.88 4.85 6.47
CA TRP A 161 4.56 3.76 7.17
C TRP A 161 4.80 2.59 6.21
N TRP A 162 5.89 2.66 5.44
CA TRP A 162 6.37 1.53 4.64
C TRP A 162 6.88 0.37 5.52
N ARG A 163 7.36 0.70 6.72
CA ARG A 163 7.50 -0.18 7.88
C ARG A 163 6.88 0.53 9.08
N ARG A 164 6.14 -0.22 9.91
CA ARG A 164 5.42 0.38 11.05
C ARG A 164 6.36 0.74 12.21
N PRO A 165 6.01 1.75 13.02
CA PRO A 165 6.77 2.09 14.24
C PRO A 165 6.98 0.90 15.18
N GLU A 166 6.02 -0.03 15.27
CA GLU A 166 6.15 -1.23 16.09
C GLU A 166 7.21 -2.20 15.56
N GLU A 167 7.36 -2.29 14.24
CA GLU A 167 8.39 -3.12 13.60
C GLU A 167 9.77 -2.50 13.76
N TRP A 168 9.86 -1.16 13.67
CA TRP A 168 11.09 -0.43 13.97
C TRP A 168 11.51 -0.56 15.42
N ALA A 169 10.55 -0.41 16.34
CA ALA A 169 10.76 -0.61 17.76
C ALA A 169 11.37 -1.99 18.06
N LYS A 170 10.87 -3.03 17.38
CA LYS A 170 11.43 -4.37 17.49
C LYS A 170 12.89 -4.43 17.03
N LEU A 171 13.22 -3.90 15.85
CA LEU A 171 14.60 -3.91 15.36
C LEU A 171 15.56 -3.14 16.27
N ILE A 172 15.11 -2.00 16.81
CA ILE A 172 15.92 -1.22 17.75
C ILE A 172 16.16 -2.04 19.03
N ALA A 173 15.11 -2.67 19.57
CA ALA A 173 15.24 -3.50 20.77
C ALA A 173 16.17 -4.71 20.55
N ASP A 174 16.03 -5.39 19.40
CA ASP A 174 16.87 -6.53 19.03
C ASP A 174 18.35 -6.09 18.93
N TRP A 175 18.64 -4.95 18.29
CA TRP A 175 20.00 -4.39 18.21
C TRP A 175 20.59 -4.02 19.57
N VAL A 176 19.81 -3.39 20.46
CA VAL A 176 20.27 -3.04 21.82
C VAL A 176 20.61 -4.29 22.63
N GLU A 177 19.85 -5.37 22.45
CA GLU A 177 20.12 -6.66 23.08
C GLU A 177 21.39 -7.32 22.53
N GLU A 178 21.55 -7.36 21.21
CA GLU A 178 22.74 -7.91 20.55
C GLU A 178 24.03 -7.17 20.92
N THR A 179 23.95 -5.86 21.12
CA THR A 179 25.11 -5.01 21.47
C THR A 179 25.34 -4.89 22.98
N ALA A 180 24.51 -5.55 23.81
CA ALA A 180 24.56 -5.50 25.27
C ALA A 180 24.49 -4.07 25.85
N GLN A 181 23.75 -3.17 25.19
CA GLN A 181 23.60 -1.77 25.61
C GLN A 181 22.38 -1.53 26.52
N LYS A 182 21.77 -2.59 27.05
CA LYS A 182 20.71 -2.48 28.07
C LYS A 182 21.22 -1.76 29.32
N ASN A 183 20.34 -1.03 29.98
CA ASN A 183 20.63 -0.18 31.15
C ASN A 183 21.60 0.98 30.93
N THR A 184 22.08 1.19 29.70
CA THR A 184 22.88 2.35 29.31
C THR A 184 21.99 3.41 28.70
N VAL A 185 22.39 4.67 28.86
CA VAL A 185 21.76 5.83 28.22
C VAL A 185 22.41 6.04 26.86
N LEU A 186 21.59 6.08 25.81
CA LEU A 186 21.99 6.45 24.45
C LEU A 186 21.24 7.70 24.02
N THR A 187 21.86 8.54 23.21
CA THR A 187 21.17 9.66 22.58
C THR A 187 20.42 9.20 21.33
N VAL A 188 19.33 9.89 20.98
CA VAL A 188 18.62 9.64 19.72
C VAL A 188 19.55 9.88 18.52
N TYR A 189 20.47 10.84 18.64
CA TYR A 189 21.48 11.11 17.62
C TYR A 189 22.41 9.91 17.40
N GLU A 190 22.92 9.28 18.46
CA GLU A 190 23.76 8.07 18.35
C GLU A 190 23.01 6.91 17.70
N LEU A 191 21.71 6.77 17.95
CA LEU A 191 20.92 5.72 17.30
C LEU A 191 20.79 5.95 15.79
N ILE A 192 20.59 7.19 15.37
CA ILE A 192 20.34 7.53 13.96
C ILE A 192 21.65 7.68 13.18
N HIS A 193 22.67 8.30 13.76
CA HIS A 193 23.90 8.72 13.08
C HIS A 193 25.18 8.12 13.69
N GLY A 194 25.07 7.30 14.73
CA GLY A 194 26.23 6.68 15.36
C GLY A 194 26.91 5.65 14.46
N GLU A 195 28.23 5.52 14.59
CA GLU A 195 29.01 4.57 13.79
C GLU A 195 28.57 3.12 14.06
N ALA A 196 28.18 2.81 15.30
CA ALA A 196 27.69 1.50 15.71
C ALA A 196 26.39 1.06 15.01
N THR A 197 25.62 2.01 14.45
CA THR A 197 24.35 1.71 13.78
C THR A 197 24.46 1.69 12.27
N THR A 198 25.62 1.98 11.67
CA THR A 198 25.80 2.07 10.20
C THR A 198 25.31 0.83 9.43
N SER A 199 25.42 -0.36 10.02
CA SER A 199 24.95 -1.62 9.42
C SER A 199 23.45 -1.89 9.61
N GLN A 200 22.75 -1.04 10.37
CA GLN A 200 21.35 -1.21 10.73
C GLN A 200 20.42 -0.47 9.75
N GLU A 201 19.25 -1.05 9.51
CA GLU A 201 18.28 -0.46 8.57
C GLU A 201 17.73 0.90 9.02
N PHE A 202 17.73 1.15 10.34
CA PHE A 202 17.24 2.40 10.93
C PHE A 202 18.30 3.51 10.95
N HIS A 203 19.53 3.25 10.50
CA HIS A 203 20.54 4.29 10.36
C HIS A 203 20.11 5.35 9.35
N GLY A 204 20.31 6.62 9.70
CA GLY A 204 19.88 7.78 8.90
C GLY A 204 18.37 7.82 8.66
N MET A 205 17.56 7.29 9.58
CA MET A 205 16.10 7.50 9.54
C MET A 205 15.71 8.87 10.09
N ASP A 206 14.49 9.31 9.77
CA ASP A 206 13.93 10.55 10.29
C ASP A 206 13.77 10.51 11.82
N SER A 207 14.15 11.60 12.50
CA SER A 207 14.15 11.69 13.97
C SER A 207 12.76 11.52 14.58
N ASP A 208 11.70 12.02 13.92
CA ASP A 208 10.33 11.88 14.43
C ASP A 208 9.85 10.42 14.32
N VAL A 209 10.32 9.70 13.29
CA VAL A 209 10.05 8.26 13.13
C VAL A 209 10.77 7.44 14.17
N MET A 210 12.04 7.77 14.45
CA MET A 210 12.79 7.17 15.55
C MET A 210 12.06 7.38 16.88
N LEU A 211 11.66 8.61 17.19
CA LEU A 211 10.92 8.94 18.41
C LEU A 211 9.56 8.23 18.50
N LYS A 212 8.80 8.15 17.40
CA LYS A 212 7.53 7.38 17.36
C LYS A 212 7.78 5.90 17.65
N SER A 213 8.85 5.32 17.13
CA SER A 213 9.24 3.93 17.36
C SER A 213 9.69 3.70 18.80
N LEU A 214 10.51 4.58 19.36
CA LEU A 214 10.90 4.54 20.77
C LEU A 214 9.69 4.66 21.70
N ASN A 215 8.70 5.50 21.37
CA ASN A 215 7.46 5.60 22.13
C ASN A 215 6.66 4.29 22.19
N VAL A 216 6.77 3.40 21.20
CA VAL A 216 6.20 2.05 21.28
C VAL A 216 6.91 1.25 22.38
N LEU A 217 8.24 1.31 22.45
CA LEU A 217 9.02 0.64 23.49
C LEU A 217 8.71 1.20 24.88
N VAL A 218 8.55 2.52 25.00
CA VAL A 218 8.14 3.18 26.25
C VAL A 218 6.79 2.68 26.73
N LYS A 219 5.79 2.62 25.84
CA LYS A 219 4.45 2.08 26.18
C LYS A 219 4.49 0.60 26.58
N SER A 220 5.46 -0.16 26.06
CA SER A 220 5.69 -1.55 26.46
C SER A 220 6.54 -1.74 27.72
N GLY A 221 7.03 -0.65 28.33
CA GLY A 221 7.89 -0.68 29.51
C GLY A 221 9.33 -1.13 29.25
N LYS A 222 9.76 -1.20 27.99
CA LYS A 222 11.11 -1.65 27.58
C LYS A 222 12.12 -0.53 27.42
N ALA A 223 11.66 0.72 27.37
CA ALA A 223 12.53 1.88 27.24
C ALA A 223 11.94 3.08 27.97
N GLN A 224 12.76 4.10 28.21
CA GLN A 224 12.36 5.39 28.72
C GLN A 224 13.12 6.49 27.97
N VAL A 225 12.38 7.43 27.38
CA VAL A 225 12.95 8.61 26.70
C VAL A 225 12.97 9.78 27.69
N PHE A 226 14.05 10.57 27.67
CA PHE A 226 14.27 11.76 28.50
C PHE A 226 14.96 12.86 27.70
N GLY A 227 14.99 14.07 28.25
CA GLY A 227 15.62 15.24 27.62
C GLY A 227 14.63 16.19 26.95
N ASN A 228 15.15 17.33 26.51
CA ASN A 228 14.40 18.38 25.78
C ASN A 228 14.54 18.18 24.27
N ASP A 229 13.82 18.99 23.47
CA ASP A 229 13.64 18.75 22.03
C ASP A 229 14.93 18.51 21.22
N ASP A 230 16.05 19.15 21.57
CA ASP A 230 17.34 19.02 20.87
C ASP A 230 18.28 17.93 21.43
N GLU A 231 18.11 17.51 22.69
CA GLU A 231 18.99 16.52 23.37
C GLU A 231 18.16 15.39 23.98
N LYS A 232 17.45 14.64 23.12
CA LYS A 232 16.69 13.46 23.56
C LYS A 232 17.63 12.27 23.78
N GLY A 233 17.59 11.73 24.99
CA GLY A 233 18.20 10.46 25.36
C GLY A 233 17.15 9.37 25.57
N VAL A 234 17.59 8.12 25.48
CA VAL A 234 16.79 6.94 25.73
C VAL A 234 17.58 5.92 26.53
N LYS A 235 16.92 5.31 27.50
CA LYS A 235 17.43 4.18 28.28
C LYS A 235 16.58 2.97 27.98
N PHE A 236 17.22 1.85 27.69
CA PHE A 236 16.55 0.56 27.46
C PHE A 236 16.68 -0.32 28.71
N PHE A 237 15.67 -1.16 28.96
CA PHE A 237 15.59 -2.06 30.12
C PHE A 237 15.69 -3.54 29.70
#